data_AF-A0A522MPJ4-F1
#
_entry.id   AF-A0A522MPJ4-F1
#
_cell.length_a   1.000
_cell.length_b   1.000
_cell.length_c   1.000
_cell.angle_alpha   90.00
_cell.angle_beta   90.00
_cell.angle_gamma   90.00
#
_symmetry.space_group_name_H-M   'P 1'
#
loop_
_entity.id
_entity.type
_entity.pdbx_description
1 polymer ?
#
loop_
_entity_poly.entity_id
_entity_poly.type
_entity_poly.pdbx_seq_one_letter_code
_entity_poly.pdbx_strand_id
1 'polypeptide(L)' 'MAVKSPCIDVCAFVGKTRLCIGCFRAREEIRGWKKMTARL' A
#
# COMPACT_ATOMS: atom_id res chain seq x y z
N MET A 1 -17.65 1.91 -5.38
CA MET A 1 -16.79 2.48 -4.31
C MET A 1 -15.34 2.46 -4.80
N ALA A 2 -14.71 3.61 -5.01
CA ALA A 2 -13.25 3.62 -5.23
C ALA A 2 -12.56 3.29 -3.90
N VAL A 3 -11.78 2.21 -3.86
CA VAL A 3 -10.98 1.87 -2.69
C VAL A 3 -9.90 2.93 -2.55
N LYS A 4 -10.06 3.83 -1.58
CA LYS A 4 -9.05 4.84 -1.25
C LYS A 4 -7.88 4.13 -0.58
N SER A 5 -6.67 4.55 -0.95
CA SER A 5 -5.46 4.12 -0.27
C SER A 5 -5.51 4.53 1.21
N PRO A 6 -5.51 3.60 2.20
CA PRO A 6 -5.30 3.88 3.61
C PRO A 6 -3.80 4.04 3.91
N CYS A 7 -3.02 4.57 2.96
CA CYS A 7 -1.63 4.93 3.20
C CYS A 7 -1.59 6.09 4.19
N ILE A 8 -0.70 5.98 5.17
CA ILE A 8 -0.45 7.01 6.19
C ILE A 8 0.91 7.70 5.98
N ASP A 9 1.40 7.69 4.73
CA ASP A 9 2.76 8.15 4.35
C ASP A 9 3.93 7.44 5.04
N VAL A 10 3.66 6.28 5.66
CA VAL A 10 4.68 5.39 6.23
C VAL A 10 4.76 4.11 5.40
N CYS A 11 5.94 3.87 4.79
CA CYS A 11 6.20 2.69 3.98
C CYS A 11 7.39 1.88 4.55
N ALA A 12 7.10 1.01 5.51
CA ALA A 12 8.08 0.12 6.12
C ALA A 12 7.51 -1.30 6.22
N PHE A 13 8.30 -2.33 5.95
CA PHE A 13 7.83 -3.71 5.83
C PHE A 13 8.44 -4.61 6.88
N VAL A 14 7.63 -5.48 7.47
CA VAL A 14 8.14 -6.56 8.33
C VAL A 14 8.58 -7.72 7.44
N GLY A 15 9.85 -8.11 7.53
CA GLY A 15 10.47 -9.11 6.65
C GLY A 15 9.78 -10.48 6.65
N LYS A 16 9.08 -10.85 7.73
CA LYS A 16 8.35 -12.13 7.84
C LYS A 16 7.01 -12.15 7.10
N THR A 17 6.26 -11.04 7.13
CA THR A 17 4.87 -11.01 6.60
C THR A 17 4.76 -10.28 5.27
N ARG A 18 5.79 -9.54 4.84
CA ARG A 18 5.76 -8.69 3.63
C ARG A 18 4.60 -7.67 3.62
N LEU A 19 4.08 -7.35 4.81
CA LEU A 19 3.07 -6.34 5.05
C LEU A 19 3.73 -5.02 5.45
N CYS A 20 3.15 -3.92 4.99
CA CYS A 20 3.52 -2.59 5.44
C CYS A 20 3.05 -2.36 6.88
N ILE A 21 3.89 -1.84 7.76
CA ILE A 21 3.51 -1.53 9.15
C ILE A 21 2.56 -0.33 9.27
N GLY A 22 2.51 0.53 8.26
CA GLY A 22 1.66 1.72 8.27
C GLY A 22 0.23 1.40 7.87
N CYS A 23 0.06 0.88 6.64
CA CYS A 23 -1.26 0.59 6.07
C CYS A 23 -1.69 -0.88 6.19
N PHE A 24 -0.84 -1.76 6.76
CA PHE A 24 -1.08 -3.19 6.88
C PHE A 24 -1.40 -3.90 5.56
N ARG A 25 -0.98 -3.31 4.43
CA ARG A 25 -1.17 -3.89 3.09
C ARG A 25 0.07 -4.61 2.59
N ALA A 26 -0.17 -5.64 1.79
CA ALA A 26 0.90 -6.39 1.14
C ALA A 26 1.60 -5.52 0.10
N ARG A 27 2.91 -5.74 -0.08
CA ARG A 27 3.71 -5.06 -1.11
C ARG A 27 3.08 -5.16 -2.51
N GLU A 28 2.50 -6.31 -2.84
CA GLU A 28 1.90 -6.55 -4.16
C GLU A 28 0.65 -5.70 -4.38
N GLU A 29 -0.19 -5.57 -3.34
CA GLU A 29 -1.36 -4.70 -3.35
C GLU A 29 -0.97 -3.23 -3.52
N ILE A 30 0.02 -2.76 -2.74
CA ILE A 30 0.55 -1.39 -2.80
C ILE A 30 1.14 -1.08 -4.20
N ARG A 31 1.78 -2.04 -4.85
CA ARG A 31 2.27 -1.90 -6.24
C ARG A 31 1.13 -1.69 -7.24
N GLY A 32 -0.01 -2.35 -7.03
CA GLY A 32 -1.21 -2.15 -7.83
C GLY A 32 -1.79 -0.75 -7.69
N TRP A 33 -1.67 -0.16 -6.50
CA TRP A 33 -2.23 1.17 -6.23
C TRP A 33 -1.46 2.29 -6.91
N LYS A 34 -0.12 2.20 -7.04
CA LYS A 34 0.60 3.16 -7.89
C LYS A 34 0.07 3.19 -9.33
N LYS A 35 -0.35 2.05 -9.88
CA LYS A 35 -0.97 1.98 -11.22
C LYS A 35 -2.40 2.53 -11.23
N MET A 36 -3.15 2.40 -10.13
CA MET A 36 -4.51 2.93 -10.02
C MET A 36 -4.56 4.43 -9.65
N THR A 37 -3.56 4.95 -8.92
CA THR A 37 -3.44 6.33 -8.45
C THR A 37 -2.60 7.21 -9.39
N ALA A 38 -1.88 6.66 -10.38
CA ALA A 38 -1.14 7.43 -11.40
C ALA A 38 -2.06 8.14 -12.43
N ARG A 39 -3.14 8.73 -11.93
CA ARG A 39 -4.02 9.67 -12.61
C ARG A 39 -4.41 10.74 -11.61
N LEU A 40 -3.41 11.50 -11.14
CA LEU A 40 -3.52 12.85 -10.57
C LEU A 40 -2.11 13.44 -10.51
#